data_AF-A8GJW8-F1
#
_entry.id   AF-A8GJW8-F1
#
_cell.length_a   1.000
_cell.length_b   1.000
_cell.length_c   1.000
_cell.angle_alpha   90.00
_cell.angle_beta   90.00
_cell.angle_gamma   90.00
#
_symmetry.space_group_name_H-M   'P 1'
#
loop_
_entity.id
_entity.type
_entity.pdbx_description
1 polymer ?
#
loop_
_entity_poly.entity_id
_entity_poly.type
_entity_poly.pdbx_seq_one_letter_code
_entity_poly.pdbx_strand_id
1 'polypeptide(L)'
;MLETTSRKPTTVGEVLQEEYLTPLGIGQEDLAKVLGVTRATVNRLCNGHRRLSVVEANLFADLFETTADFWLNLQAAHDRWEARQANMQRERLRPIMEILGRDITHA
;
A
#
# COMPACT_ATOMS: atom_id res chain seq x y z
N MET A 1 16.32 4.57 -15.34
CA MET A 1 15.69 3.76 -14.28
C MET A 1 14.48 3.09 -14.91
N LEU A 2 14.46 1.76 -14.95
CA LEU A 2 13.48 1.00 -15.73
C LEU A 2 12.06 1.19 -15.16
N GLU A 3 11.15 1.81 -15.93
CA GLU A 3 9.71 1.78 -15.65
C GLU A 3 9.15 0.39 -16.00
N THR A 4 9.50 -0.62 -15.20
CA THR A 4 9.07 -1.99 -15.45
C THR A 4 7.72 -2.27 -14.80
N THR A 5 6.72 -2.32 -15.69
CA THR A 5 5.49 -3.14 -15.68
C THR A 5 4.18 -2.53 -15.15
N SER A 6 3.18 -2.54 -16.03
CA SER A 6 1.73 -2.35 -15.80
C SER A 6 1.11 -3.38 -14.84
N ARG A 7 1.92 -4.26 -14.24
CA ARG A 7 1.46 -5.38 -13.41
C ARG A 7 0.99 -4.87 -12.05
N LYS A 8 -0.11 -5.44 -11.54
CA LYS A 8 -0.60 -5.16 -10.19
C LYS A 8 0.53 -5.46 -9.18
N PRO A 9 0.91 -4.50 -8.32
CA PRO A 9 1.93 -4.72 -7.31
C PRO A 9 1.40 -5.67 -6.23
N THR A 10 2.31 -6.38 -5.58
CA THR A 10 1.99 -7.22 -4.42
C THR A 10 1.40 -6.34 -3.31
N THR A 11 0.29 -6.80 -2.75
CA THR A 11 -0.44 -6.12 -1.68
C THR A 11 0.15 -6.44 -0.31
N VAL A 12 -0.14 -5.60 0.67
CA VAL A 12 0.14 -5.89 2.09
C VAL A 12 -0.43 -7.24 2.49
N GLY A 13 -1.64 -7.56 2.04
CA GLY A 13 -2.33 -8.79 2.38
C GLY A 13 -1.65 -10.05 1.84
N GLU A 14 -1.20 -10.02 0.59
CA GLU A 14 -0.43 -11.11 -0.03
C GLU A 14 0.90 -11.32 0.69
N VAL A 15 1.66 -10.25 0.97
CA VAL A 15 2.92 -10.36 1.73
C VAL A 15 2.67 -10.89 3.14
N LEU A 16 1.68 -10.35 3.86
CA LEU A 16 1.33 -10.79 5.19
C LEU A 16 0.98 -12.29 5.23
N GLN A 17 0.20 -12.75 4.25
CA GLN A 17 -0.24 -14.15 4.20
C GLN A 17 0.91 -15.09 3.85
N GLU A 18 1.64 -14.82 2.76
CA GLU A 18 2.62 -15.75 2.19
C GLU A 18 3.98 -15.72 2.91
N GLU A 19 4.42 -14.57 3.38
CA GLU A 19 5.76 -14.41 3.95
C GLU A 19 5.77 -14.49 5.49
N TYR A 20 4.61 -14.33 6.15
CA TYR A 20 4.53 -14.30 7.62
C TYR A 20 3.53 -15.31 8.18
N LEU A 21 2.24 -15.21 7.88
CA LEU A 21 1.23 -16.06 8.51
C LEU A 21 1.42 -17.54 8.15
N THR A 22 1.60 -17.85 6.86
CA THR A 22 1.79 -19.23 6.39
C THR A 22 3.09 -19.85 6.93
N PRO A 23 4.28 -19.21 6.86
CA PRO A 23 5.51 -19.78 7.41
C PRO A 23 5.51 -19.93 8.93
N LEU A 24 4.83 -19.04 9.66
CA LEU A 24 4.68 -19.13 11.12
C LEU A 24 3.61 -20.15 11.55
N GLY A 25 2.82 -20.68 10.61
CA GLY A 25 1.74 -21.62 10.90
C GLY A 25 0.59 -21.01 11.71
N ILE A 26 0.40 -19.69 11.63
CA ILE A 26 -0.65 -18.97 12.37
C ILE A 26 -1.77 -18.49 11.44
N GLY A 27 -2.99 -18.42 11.98
CA GLY A 27 -4.15 -17.94 11.22
C GLY A 27 -4.39 -16.44 11.37
N GLN A 28 -5.27 -15.90 10.52
CA GLN A 28 -5.79 -14.52 10.65
C GLN A 28 -6.49 -14.29 12.01
N GLU A 29 -7.05 -15.36 12.61
CA GLU A 29 -7.65 -15.34 13.94
C GLU A 29 -6.60 -15.02 15.03
N ASP A 30 -5.42 -15.62 14.93
CA ASP A 30 -4.36 -15.44 15.92
C ASP A 30 -3.74 -14.05 15.82
N LEU A 31 -3.50 -13.58 14.59
CA LEU A 31 -3.08 -12.20 14.37
C LEU A 31 -4.12 -11.20 14.90
N ALA A 32 -5.42 -11.47 14.71
CA ALA A 32 -6.48 -10.60 15.20
C ALA A 32 -6.48 -10.50 16.74
N LYS A 33 -6.25 -11.62 17.44
CA LYS A 33 -6.10 -11.64 18.90
C LYS A 33 -4.92 -10.79 19.36
N VAL A 34 -3.76 -10.92 18.71
CA VAL A 34 -2.55 -10.16 19.05
C VAL A 34 -2.75 -8.66 18.83
N LEU A 35 -3.41 -8.28 17.73
CA LEU A 35 -3.69 -6.88 17.42
C LEU A 35 -4.88 -6.28 18.21
N GLY A 36 -5.62 -7.10 18.97
CA GLY A 36 -6.82 -6.66 19.68
C GLY A 36 -7.96 -6.22 18.76
N VAL A 37 -8.06 -6.81 17.56
CA VAL A 37 -9.10 -6.49 16.56
C VAL A 37 -9.93 -7.72 16.20
N THR A 38 -11.01 -7.54 15.43
CA THR A 38 -11.80 -8.67 14.93
C THR A 38 -11.07 -9.41 13.82
N ARG A 39 -11.31 -10.73 13.68
CA ARG A 39 -10.83 -11.50 12.50
C ARG A 39 -11.29 -10.87 11.18
N ALA A 40 -12.49 -10.29 11.13
CA ALA A 40 -12.99 -9.60 9.94
C ALA A 40 -12.13 -8.37 9.56
N THR A 41 -11.53 -7.69 10.54
CA THR A 41 -10.58 -6.60 10.29
C THR A 41 -9.34 -7.10 9.58
N VAL A 42 -8.71 -8.17 10.11
CA VAL A 42 -7.53 -8.80 9.49
C VAL A 42 -7.87 -9.37 8.13
N ASN A 43 -9.02 -10.03 7.99
CA ASN A 43 -9.46 -10.61 6.72
C ASN A 43 -9.62 -9.56 5.61
N ARG A 44 -10.19 -8.38 5.93
CA ARG A 44 -10.30 -7.29 4.95
C ARG A 44 -8.94 -6.74 4.55
N LEU A 45 -7.98 -6.70 5.47
CA LEU A 45 -6.60 -6.31 5.16
C LEU A 45 -5.93 -7.35 4.25
N CYS A 46 -6.03 -8.64 4.58
CA CYS A 46 -5.46 -9.75 3.79
C CYS A 46 -6.02 -9.80 2.37
N ASN A 47 -7.31 -9.47 2.18
CA ASN A 47 -7.95 -9.45 0.86
C ASN A 47 -7.81 -8.11 0.12
N GLY A 48 -7.09 -7.13 0.67
CA GLY A 48 -6.93 -5.81 0.05
C GLY A 48 -8.21 -4.95 0.02
N HIS A 49 -9.26 -5.33 0.75
CA HIS A 49 -10.50 -4.57 0.90
C HIS A 49 -10.37 -3.42 1.91
N ARG A 50 -9.23 -3.32 2.60
CA ARG A 50 -8.91 -2.24 3.54
C ARG A 50 -7.42 -1.90 3.42
N ARG A 51 -7.11 -0.61 3.52
CA ARG A 51 -5.73 -0.14 3.61
C ARG A 51 -5.14 -0.33 5.00
N LEU A 52 -3.85 -0.66 5.04
CA LEU A 52 -3.06 -0.64 6.26
C LEU A 52 -2.93 0.79 6.78
N SER A 53 -3.15 0.99 8.09
CA SER A 53 -2.89 2.27 8.75
C SER A 53 -1.44 2.39 9.22
N VAL A 54 -0.98 3.62 9.48
CA VAL A 54 0.36 3.87 10.05
C VAL A 54 0.52 3.21 11.43
N VAL A 55 -0.53 3.19 12.25
CA VAL A 55 -0.49 2.54 13.57
C VAL A 55 -0.28 1.03 13.41
N GLU A 56 -1.02 0.37 12.52
CA GLU A 56 -0.84 -1.06 12.24
C GLU A 56 0.53 -1.36 11.61
N ALA A 57 1.07 -0.47 10.78
CA ALA A 57 2.40 -0.64 10.23
C ALA A 57 3.49 -0.67 11.31
N ASN A 58 3.36 0.14 12.37
CA ASN A 58 4.25 0.07 13.53
C ASN A 58 4.06 -1.23 14.32
N LEU A 59 2.80 -1.64 14.55
CA LEU A 59 2.53 -2.93 15.20
C LEU A 59 3.11 -4.11 14.40
N PHE A 60 3.04 -4.07 13.07
CA PHE A 60 3.60 -5.12 12.23
C PHE A 60 5.13 -5.08 12.22
N ALA A 61 5.73 -3.90 12.32
CA ALA A 61 7.17 -3.76 12.47
C ALA A 61 7.66 -4.49 13.72
N ASP A 62 6.99 -4.26 14.86
CA ASP A 62 7.31 -4.90 16.14
C ASP A 62 7.05 -6.42 16.10
N LEU A 63 5.91 -6.84 15.56
CA LEU A 63 5.50 -8.26 15.54
C LEU A 63 6.33 -9.14 14.62
N PHE A 64 6.79 -8.59 13.51
CA PHE A 64 7.47 -9.35 12.45
C PHE A 64 8.95 -8.99 12.29
N GLU A 65 9.51 -8.24 13.25
CA GLU A 65 10.91 -7.79 13.23
C GLU A 65 11.29 -7.10 11.91
N THR A 66 10.42 -6.18 11.47
CA THR A 66 10.56 -5.41 10.23
C THR A 66 10.51 -3.90 10.52
N THR A 67 10.27 -3.07 9.50
CA THR A 67 10.10 -1.62 9.66
C THR A 67 8.70 -1.19 9.26
N ALA A 68 8.17 -0.13 9.87
CA ALA A 68 6.88 0.41 9.47
C ALA A 68 6.88 0.87 8.00
N ASP A 69 8.00 1.44 7.55
CA ASP A 69 8.20 1.87 6.16
C ASP A 69 8.10 0.71 5.16
N PHE A 70 8.56 -0.49 5.51
CA PHE A 70 8.39 -1.66 4.65
C PHE A 70 6.91 -1.89 4.31
N TRP A 71 6.05 -1.91 5.33
CA TRP A 71 4.62 -2.13 5.17
C TRP A 71 3.91 -0.95 4.49
N LEU A 72 4.27 0.28 4.83
CA LEU A 72 3.73 1.48 4.21
C LEU A 72 4.10 1.57 2.73
N ASN A 73 5.30 1.14 2.35
CA ASN A 73 5.74 1.13 0.96
C ASN A 73 4.95 0.12 0.11
N LEU A 74 4.58 -1.04 0.67
CA LEU A 74 3.68 -2.00 0.01
C LEU A 74 2.30 -1.37 -0.23
N GLN A 75 1.73 -0.73 0.79
CA GLN A 75 0.45 -0.04 0.67
C GLN A 75 0.52 1.07 -0.39
N ALA A 76 1.55 1.92 -0.33
CA ALA A 76 1.74 3.02 -1.27
C ALA A 76 2.00 2.54 -2.71
N ALA A 77 2.64 1.39 -2.91
CA ALA A 77 2.78 0.80 -4.23
C ALA A 77 1.42 0.42 -4.83
N HIS A 78 0.57 -0.25 -4.05
CA HIS A 78 -0.79 -0.60 -4.47
C HIS A 78 -1.64 0.63 -4.72
N ASP A 79 -1.61 1.61 -3.83
CA ASP A 79 -2.38 2.86 -3.97
C ASP A 79 -1.99 3.63 -5.23
N ARG A 80 -0.68 3.69 -5.54
CA ARG A 80 -0.19 4.29 -6.79
C ARG A 80 -0.67 3.52 -8.01
N TRP A 81 -0.70 2.20 -7.95
CA TRP A 81 -1.22 1.40 -9.07
C TRP A 81 -2.72 1.64 -9.28
N GLU A 82 -3.54 1.60 -8.23
CA GLU A 82 -4.98 1.90 -8.32
C GLU A 82 -5.24 3.32 -8.84
N ALA A 83 -4.48 4.31 -8.34
CA ALA A 83 -4.59 5.69 -8.80
C ALA A 83 -4.22 5.84 -10.28
N ARG A 84 -3.20 5.11 -10.78
CA ARG A 84 -2.87 5.09 -12.21
C ARG A 84 -4.01 4.49 -13.03
N GLN A 85 -4.59 3.38 -12.61
CA GLN A 85 -5.72 2.77 -13.30
C GLN A 85 -6.93 3.72 -13.38
N ALA A 86 -7.23 4.43 -12.29
CA ALA A 86 -8.28 5.43 -12.27
C ALA A 86 -7.94 6.68 -13.12
N ASN A 87 -6.70 7.16 -13.07
CA ASN A 87 -6.26 8.35 -13.82
C ASN A 87 -6.16 8.13 -15.33
N MET A 88 -6.06 6.88 -15.83
CA MET A 88 -6.15 6.60 -17.28
C MET A 88 -7.45 7.12 -17.90
N GLN A 89 -8.48 7.36 -17.08
CA GLN A 89 -9.80 7.86 -17.53
C GLN A 89 -9.93 9.39 -17.43
N ARG A 90 -8.90 10.12 -16.98
CA ARG A 90 -8.95 11.57 -16.77
C ARG A 90 -8.14 12.31 -17.85
N GLU A 91 -8.60 13.50 -18.22
CA GLU A 91 -7.84 14.40 -19.06
C GLU A 91 -6.53 14.82 -18.37
N ARG A 92 -5.43 14.80 -19.13
CA ARG A 92 -4.11 15.16 -18.60
C ARG A 92 -4.08 16.66 -18.30
N LEU A 93 -3.93 16.99 -17.02
CA LEU A 93 -3.72 18.38 -16.60
C LEU A 93 -2.40 18.91 -17.16
N ARG A 94 -2.40 20.17 -17.58
CA ARG A 94 -1.20 20.88 -18.03
C ARG A 94 -0.46 21.47 -16.82
N PRO A 95 0.86 21.72 -16.91
CA PRO A 95 1.60 22.37 -15.83
C PRO A 95 0.98 23.71 -15.43
N ILE A 96 1.00 24.02 -14.12
CA ILE A 96 0.32 25.22 -13.60
C ILE A 96 0.86 26.52 -14.22
N MET A 97 2.15 26.56 -14.58
CA MET A 97 2.78 27.73 -15.21
C MET A 97 2.24 27.99 -16.62
N GLU A 98 1.95 26.93 -17.38
CA GLU A 98 1.32 27.04 -18.69
C GLU A 98 -0.15 27.51 -18.56
N ILE A 99 -0.88 26.94 -17.58
CA ILE A 99 -2.28 27.31 -17.32
C ILE A 99 -2.39 28.78 -16.91
N LEU A 100 -1.47 29.26 -16.07
CA LEU A 100 -1.48 30.64 -15.57
C LEU A 100 -0.79 31.63 -16.49
N GLY A 101 -0.23 31.19 -17.63
CA GLY A 101 0.50 32.04 -18.57
C GLY A 101 1.72 32.71 -17.95
N ARG A 102 2.33 32.09 -16.94
CA ARG A 102 3.53 32.61 -16.26
C ARG A 102 4.72 31.84 -16.79
N ASP A 103 5.41 32.40 -17.77
CA ASP A 103 6.69 31.86 -18.21
C ASP A 103 7.76 32.19 -17.15
N ILE A 104 8.22 31.18 -16.40
CA ILE A 104 9.51 31.23 -15.69
C ILE A 104 10.61 30.82 -16.67
N THR A 105 10.69 31.52 -17.80
CA THR A 105 11.76 31.36 -18.77
C THR A 105 12.58 32.64 -18.83
N HIS A 106 12.96 33.19 -17.67
CA HIS A 106 13.95 34.26 -17.56
C HIS A 106 14.76 34.06 -16.27
N ALA A 107 15.79 33.22 -16.33
CA ALA A 107 16.99 33.27 -15.50
C ALA A 107 18.09 32.42 -16.15
#